data_AF-A0A920N2M2-F1
#
_entry.id   AF-A0A920N2M2-F1
#
_cell.length_a   1.000
_cell.length_b   1.000
_cell.length_c   1.000
_cell.angle_alpha   90.00
_cell.angle_beta   90.00
_cell.angle_gamma   90.00
#
_symmetry.space_group_name_H-M   'P 1'
#
loop_
_entity.id
_entity.type
_entity.pdbx_description
1 polymer ?
#
loop_
_entity_poly.entity_id
_entity_poly.type
_entity_poly.pdbx_seq_one_letter_code
_entity_poly.pdbx_strand_id
1 'polypeptide(L)'
;MSSTRLTIQIVVPRAAGRRSGNRVTAKRWRRLLRSMGHVVEIVDGYDGQDCDVLVAVHAHKTARSALRYVREVPDGRLVVALSGTDLYRDLATSVRGQQVLEVATASCCCRSMGKHCSSGDSTRNAT
;
A
#
# COMPACT_ATOMS: atom_id res chain seq x y z
N MET A 1 -6.12 19.57 -17.45
CA MET A 1 -4.92 18.97 -16.83
C MET A 1 -4.84 17.53 -17.32
N SER A 2 -3.88 17.20 -18.18
CA SER A 2 -3.74 15.83 -18.71
C SER A 2 -3.39 14.90 -17.55
N SER A 3 -4.24 13.93 -17.23
CA SER A 3 -3.96 12.97 -16.17
C SER A 3 -2.94 11.97 -16.69
N THR A 4 -1.73 11.97 -16.14
CA THR A 4 -0.68 11.01 -16.53
C THR A 4 -1.17 9.58 -16.28
N ARG A 5 -1.07 8.73 -17.31
CA ARG A 5 -1.40 7.30 -17.19
C ARG A 5 -0.31 6.59 -16.40
N LEU A 6 -0.65 6.06 -15.24
CA LEU A 6 0.24 5.31 -14.35
C LEU A 6 -0.03 3.80 -14.43
N THR A 7 1.02 3.03 -14.18
CA THR A 7 0.98 1.59 -13.88
C THR A 7 1.04 1.39 -12.38
N ILE A 8 -0.01 0.80 -11.82
CA ILE A 8 -0.23 0.65 -10.39
C ILE A 8 -0.34 -0.84 -10.04
N GLN A 9 0.47 -1.29 -9.09
CA GLN A 9 0.30 -2.63 -8.50
C GLN A 9 -0.30 -2.53 -7.11
N ILE A 10 -1.38 -3.26 -6.87
CA ILE A 10 -2.00 -3.38 -5.55
C ILE A 10 -1.64 -4.75 -4.98
N VAL A 11 -0.74 -4.76 -4.00
CA VAL A 11 -0.34 -5.98 -3.30
C VAL A 11 -1.33 -6.26 -2.19
N VAL A 12 -1.91 -7.46 -2.20
CA VAL A 12 -2.80 -7.95 -1.15
C VAL A 12 -2.25 -9.24 -0.54
N PRO A 13 -2.30 -9.42 0.78
CA PRO A 13 -1.88 -10.65 1.42
C PRO A 13 -2.62 -11.84 0.83
N ARG A 14 -1.88 -12.90 0.51
CA ARG A 14 -2.47 -14.18 0.10
C ARG A 14 -3.36 -14.68 1.24
N ALA A 15 -4.66 -14.78 0.97
CA ALA A 15 -5.61 -15.24 1.99
C ALA A 15 -5.64 -16.77 1.99
N ALA A 16 -5.36 -17.40 3.12
CA ALA A 16 -5.63 -18.82 3.30
C ALA A 16 -7.15 -19.02 3.38
N GLY A 17 -7.75 -19.57 2.31
CA GLY A 17 -9.09 -20.16 2.34
C GLY A 17 -10.31 -19.22 2.40
N ARG A 18 -10.16 -17.89 2.48
CA ARG A 18 -11.31 -16.96 2.46
C ARG A 18 -11.08 -15.76 1.55
N ARG A 19 -12.14 -15.27 0.89
CA ARG A 19 -12.16 -13.95 0.24
C ARG A 19 -11.86 -12.90 1.31
N SER A 20 -10.63 -12.40 1.38
CA SER A 20 -10.26 -11.40 2.38
C SER A 20 -10.92 -10.06 2.07
N GLY A 21 -11.36 -9.34 3.10
CA GLY A 21 -11.86 -7.96 2.96
C GLY A 21 -10.86 -7.07 2.20
N ASN A 22 -9.57 -7.27 2.43
CA ASN A 22 -8.47 -6.60 1.72
C ASN A 22 -8.56 -6.78 0.19
N ARG A 23 -8.83 -8.01 -0.29
CA ARG A 23 -8.96 -8.26 -1.74
C ARG A 23 -10.24 -7.64 -2.31
N VAL A 24 -11.32 -7.57 -1.53
CA VAL A 24 -12.54 -6.87 -1.95
C VAL A 24 -12.26 -5.37 -2.10
N THR A 25 -11.56 -4.75 -1.13
CA THR A 25 -11.11 -3.35 -1.21
C THR A 25 -10.22 -3.11 -2.42
N ALA A 26 -9.18 -3.94 -2.62
CA ALA A 26 -8.31 -3.83 -3.78
C ALA A 26 -9.06 -3.94 -5.11
N LYS A 27 -10.06 -4.84 -5.21
CA LYS A 27 -10.92 -4.97 -6.41
C LYS A 27 -11.75 -3.71 -6.67
N ARG A 28 -12.25 -3.04 -5.61
CA ARG A 28 -12.98 -1.77 -5.72
C ARG A 28 -12.06 -0.65 -6.19
N TRP A 29 -10.88 -0.52 -5.58
CA TRP A 29 -9.88 0.47 -5.98
C TRP A 29 -9.40 0.27 -7.40
N ARG A 30 -9.13 -0.98 -7.82
CA ARG A 30 -8.77 -1.31 -9.20
C ARG A 30 -9.81 -0.81 -10.20
N ARG A 31 -11.11 -0.97 -9.90
CA ARG A 31 -12.19 -0.46 -10.78
C ARG A 31 -12.15 1.07 -10.87
N LEU A 32 -12.03 1.76 -9.73
CA LEU A 32 -11.98 3.22 -9.68
C LEU A 32 -10.75 3.78 -10.40
N LEU A 33 -9.56 3.28 -10.08
CA LEU A 33 -8.29 3.70 -10.69
C LEU A 33 -8.26 3.45 -12.20
N ARG A 34 -8.79 2.31 -12.66
CA ARG A 34 -8.95 2.04 -14.10
C ARG A 34 -9.94 2.98 -14.77
N SER A 35 -11.02 3.37 -14.09
CA SER A 35 -11.98 4.35 -14.63
C SER A 35 -11.37 5.74 -14.82
N MET A 36 -10.27 6.04 -14.13
CA MET A 36 -9.48 7.25 -14.30
C MET A 36 -8.36 7.13 -15.35
N GLY A 37 -8.27 5.99 -16.07
CA GLY A 37 -7.34 5.77 -17.18
C GLY A 37 -6.04 5.04 -16.81
N HIS A 38 -5.86 4.61 -15.57
CA HIS A 38 -4.63 3.93 -15.12
C HIS A 38 -4.62 2.42 -15.42
N VAL A 39 -3.41 1.84 -15.53
CA VAL A 39 -3.22 0.38 -15.53
C VAL A 39 -3.12 -0.08 -14.09
N VAL A 40 -3.90 -1.08 -13.73
CA VAL A 40 -3.95 -1.53 -12.33
C VAL A 40 -4.03 -3.04 -12.25
N GLU A 41 -3.07 -3.63 -11.55
CA GLU A 41 -3.00 -5.06 -11.28
C GLU A 41 -3.13 -5.35 -9.79
N ILE A 42 -3.73 -6.49 -9.44
CA ILE A 42 -3.81 -6.95 -8.06
C ILE A 42 -2.97 -8.21 -7.97
N VAL A 43 -1.93 -8.15 -7.15
CA VAL A 43 -0.95 -9.24 -6.99
C VAL A 43 -0.89 -9.68 -5.54
N ASP A 44 -0.44 -10.91 -5.32
CA ASP A 44 -0.31 -11.48 -3.97
C ASP A 44 1.04 -11.15 -3.32
N GLY A 45 1.98 -10.65 -4.12
CA GLY A 45 3.29 -10.18 -3.73
C GLY A 45 3.94 -9.42 -4.88
N TYR A 46 4.77 -8.45 -4.55
CA TYR A 46 5.66 -7.79 -5.50
C TYR A 46 6.81 -8.72 -5.90
N ASP A 47 6.95 -8.95 -7.20
CA ASP A 47 7.91 -9.88 -7.81
C ASP A 47 9.06 -9.17 -8.54
N GLY A 48 9.04 -7.84 -8.64
CA GLY A 48 10.04 -7.03 -9.34
C GLY A 48 9.53 -6.44 -10.65
N GLN A 49 8.27 -6.66 -11.02
CA GLN A 49 7.68 -6.04 -12.21
C GLN A 49 7.66 -4.50 -12.07
N ASP A 50 7.98 -3.79 -13.15
CA ASP A 50 8.00 -2.32 -13.16
C ASP A 50 6.60 -1.74 -12.91
N CYS A 51 6.52 -0.78 -11.98
CA CYS A 51 5.31 0.00 -11.74
C CYS A 51 5.63 1.37 -11.11
N ASP A 52 4.84 2.38 -11.46
CA ASP A 52 5.00 3.75 -10.98
C ASP A 52 4.58 3.89 -9.51
N VAL A 53 3.60 3.08 -9.09
CA VAL A 53 3.03 3.11 -7.73
C VAL A 53 2.76 1.69 -7.24
N LEU A 54 3.28 1.38 -6.05
CA LEU A 54 2.92 0.18 -5.30
C LEU A 54 1.96 0.55 -4.18
N VAL A 55 0.78 -0.08 -4.16
CA VAL A 55 -0.21 0.02 -3.09
C VAL A 55 -0.19 -1.24 -2.24
N ALA A 56 0.34 -1.14 -1.03
CA ALA A 56 0.43 -2.24 -0.07
C ALA A 56 -0.80 -2.28 0.84
N VAL A 57 -1.70 -3.24 0.62
CA VAL A 57 -2.90 -3.40 1.45
C VAL A 57 -2.59 -4.34 2.62
N HIS A 58 -2.34 -3.76 3.79
CA HIS A 58 -1.93 -4.39 5.05
C HIS A 58 -0.43 -4.34 5.34
N ALA A 59 0.01 -3.30 6.06
CA ALA A 59 1.42 -2.99 6.33
C ALA A 59 2.25 -4.20 6.78
N HIS A 60 1.80 -4.92 7.82
CA HIS A 60 2.54 -6.08 8.32
C HIS A 60 2.61 -7.22 7.30
N LYS A 61 1.47 -7.65 6.76
CA LYS A 61 1.38 -8.86 5.93
C LYS A 61 1.97 -8.66 4.53
N THR A 62 2.05 -7.43 4.04
CA THR A 62 2.70 -7.10 2.75
C THR A 62 4.10 -6.53 2.92
N ALA A 63 4.67 -6.54 4.13
CA ALA A 63 5.95 -5.88 4.40
C ALA A 63 7.10 -6.36 3.51
N ARG A 64 7.15 -7.67 3.22
CA ARG A 64 8.16 -8.23 2.33
C ARG A 64 8.13 -7.58 0.94
N SER A 65 6.94 -7.36 0.39
CA SER A 65 6.77 -6.76 -0.93
C SER A 65 7.03 -5.25 -0.91
N ALA A 66 6.51 -4.56 0.10
CA ALA A 66 6.70 -3.11 0.24
C ALA A 66 8.18 -2.74 0.41
N LEU A 67 8.89 -3.41 1.33
CA LEU A 67 10.31 -3.14 1.57
C LEU A 67 11.19 -3.57 0.39
N ARG A 68 10.79 -4.60 -0.36
CA ARG A 68 11.49 -4.98 -1.60
C ARG A 68 11.34 -3.89 -2.66
N TYR A 69 10.13 -3.39 -2.89
CA TYR A 69 9.87 -2.33 -3.86
C TYR A 69 10.66 -1.06 -3.57
N VAL A 70 10.66 -0.57 -2.32
CA VAL A 70 11.42 0.64 -1.96
C VAL A 70 12.93 0.48 -2.20
N ARG A 71 13.46 -0.73 -2.06
CA ARG A 71 14.88 -1.01 -2.36
C ARG A 71 15.17 -1.09 -3.85
N GLU A 72 14.26 -1.68 -4.63
CA GLU A 72 14.45 -1.91 -6.07
C GLU A 72 14.05 -0.70 -6.92
N VAL A 73 13.19 0.19 -6.40
CA VAL A 73 12.67 1.36 -7.09
C VAL A 73 12.81 2.60 -6.18
N PRO A 74 14.01 3.23 -6.09
CA PRO A 74 14.28 4.32 -5.15
C PRO A 74 13.37 5.54 -5.31
N ASP A 75 12.95 5.85 -6.54
CA ASP A 75 12.02 6.95 -6.85
C ASP A 75 10.54 6.51 -6.84
N GLY A 76 10.28 5.24 -6.52
CA GLY A 76 8.96 4.63 -6.53
C GLY A 76 8.07 5.17 -5.41
N ARG A 77 6.76 5.24 -5.68
CA ARG A 77 5.78 5.69 -4.67
C ARG A 77 5.13 4.51 -3.99
N LEU A 78 5.36 4.38 -2.68
CA LEU A 78 4.73 3.37 -1.83
C LEU A 78 3.54 3.98 -1.10
N VAL A 79 2.34 3.47 -1.37
CA VAL A 79 1.11 3.81 -0.62
C VAL A 79 0.71 2.63 0.26
N VAL A 80 0.52 2.87 1.55
CA VAL A 80 0.14 1.82 2.50
C VAL A 80 -1.31 1.98 2.93
N ALA A 81 -2.13 0.96 2.68
CA ALA A 81 -3.50 0.90 3.15
C ALA A 81 -3.59 0.03 4.41
N LEU A 82 -3.82 0.67 5.54
CA LEU A 82 -3.96 0.04 6.85
C LEU A 82 -5.32 -0.63 6.98
N SER A 83 -5.29 -1.93 7.27
CA SER A 83 -6.47 -2.74 7.53
C SER A 83 -6.81 -2.76 9.02
N GLY A 84 -8.03 -3.15 9.39
CA GLY A 84 -8.41 -3.28 10.80
C GLY A 84 -7.47 -4.21 11.59
N THR A 85 -6.99 -5.29 10.97
CA THR A 85 -6.03 -6.19 11.64
C THR A 85 -4.62 -5.58 11.75
N ASP A 86 -4.22 -4.64 10.91
CA ASP A 86 -2.98 -3.88 11.15
C ASP A 86 -3.08 -3.07 12.43
N LEU A 87 -4.13 -2.24 12.52
CA LEU A 87 -4.26 -1.23 13.57
C LEU A 87 -4.48 -1.84 14.94
N TYR A 88 -5.30 -2.88 15.04
CA TYR A 88 -5.73 -3.44 16.32
C TYR A 88 -4.91 -4.66 16.78
N ARG A 89 -3.99 -5.17 15.95
CA ARG A 89 -3.26 -6.40 16.27
C ARG A 89 -1.81 -6.34 15.79
N ASP A 90 -1.61 -6.25 14.49
CA ASP A 90 -0.33 -6.63 13.91
C ASP A 90 0.75 -5.54 14.07
N LEU A 91 0.39 -4.25 14.00
CA LEU A 91 1.37 -3.15 14.11
C LEU A 91 1.93 -2.94 15.52
N ALA A 92 1.21 -3.34 16.56
CA ALA A 92 1.67 -3.21 17.94
C ALA A 92 2.95 -4.01 18.20
N THR A 93 3.14 -5.13 17.48
CA THR A 93 4.28 -6.05 17.68
C THR A 93 5.12 -6.25 16.42
N SER A 94 4.71 -5.69 15.27
CA SER A 94 5.44 -5.88 14.02
C SER A 94 6.44 -4.77 13.72
N VAL A 95 7.70 -5.04 14.02
CA VAL A 95 8.84 -4.22 13.57
C VAL A 95 8.81 -3.99 12.05
N ARG A 96 8.56 -5.05 11.26
CA ARG A 96 8.48 -4.94 9.80
C ARG A 96 7.31 -4.08 9.32
N GLY A 97 6.16 -4.15 9.99
CA GLY A 97 5.01 -3.29 9.69
C GLY A 97 5.28 -1.83 10.01
N GLN A 98 6.00 -1.55 11.09
CA GLN A 98 6.45 -0.20 11.48
C GLN A 98 7.45 0.36 10.45
N GLN A 99 8.46 -0.42 10.05
CA GLN A 99 9.40 -0.04 9.00
C GLN A 99 8.70 0.32 7.68
N VAL A 100 7.67 -0.43 7.29
CA VAL A 100 6.88 -0.13 6.09
C VAL A 100 6.21 1.23 6.18
N LEU A 101 5.75 1.64 7.37
CA LEU A 101 5.14 2.95 7.57
C LEU A 101 6.16 4.08 7.55
N GLU A 102 7.36 3.86 8.07
CA GLU A 102 8.46 4.83 8.04
C GLU A 102 8.88 5.16 6.60
N VAL A 103 8.90 4.16 5.72
CA VAL A 103 9.31 4.33 4.31
C VAL A 103 8.14 4.62 3.35
N ALA A 104 6.91 4.66 3.84
CA ALA A 104 5.74 4.90 3.01
C ALA A 104 5.71 6.36 2.53
N THR A 105 5.43 6.56 1.24
CA THR A 105 5.15 7.89 0.69
C THR A 105 3.85 8.45 1.24
N ALA A 106 2.85 7.60 1.44
CA ALA A 106 1.59 7.94 2.07
C ALA A 106 0.97 6.70 2.74
N SER A 107 0.18 6.92 3.79
CA SER A 107 -0.64 5.87 4.38
C SER A 107 -2.10 6.31 4.52
N CYS A 108 -3.02 5.37 4.37
CA CYS A 108 -4.45 5.59 4.58
C CYS A 108 -5.05 4.49 5.46
N CYS A 109 -5.99 4.84 6.33
CA CYS A 109 -6.73 3.87 7.14
C CYS A 109 -8.24 3.95 6.81
N CYS A 110 -8.91 2.79 6.68
CA CYS A 110 -10.36 2.76 6.63
C CYS A 110 -10.91 3.01 8.04
N ARG A 111 -11.44 4.21 8.29
CA ARG A 111 -11.90 4.64 9.60
C ARG A 111 -13.38 4.33 9.79
N SER A 112 -13.75 3.55 10.81
CA SER A 112 -15.07 3.65 11.45
C SER A 112 -15.05 4.35 12.82
N MET A 113 -13.90 4.70 13.41
CA MET A 113 -13.83 5.58 14.60
C MET A 113 -12.50 6.37 14.66
N GLY A 114 -12.56 7.65 15.04
CA GLY A 114 -11.42 8.58 15.19
C GLY A 114 -10.41 8.14 16.26
N LYS A 115 -9.18 8.66 16.36
CA LYS A 115 -8.51 9.89 15.90
C LYS A 115 -7.08 9.47 15.45
N HIS A 116 -6.26 10.36 14.89
CA HIS A 116 -4.88 10.10 14.38
C HIS A 116 -4.77 9.50 12.98
N CYS A 117 -5.01 10.31 11.95
CA CYS A 117 -4.38 10.12 10.64
C CYS A 117 -3.70 11.46 10.38
N SER A 118 -2.52 11.66 10.96
CA SER A 118 -1.66 12.78 10.60
C SER A 118 -0.99 12.39 9.29
N SER A 119 -1.30 13.13 8.22
CA SER A 119 -0.46 13.19 7.03
C SER A 119 0.95 13.56 7.49
N GLY A 120 1.88 12.59 7.46
CA GLY A 120 3.30 12.88 7.59
C GLY A 120 3.71 13.66 6.37
N ASP A 121 3.86 14.97 6.52
CA ASP A 121 4.59 15.80 5.58
C ASP A 121 6.07 15.50 5.80
N SER A 122 6.57 14.49 5.09
CA SER A 122 7.98 14.19 5.03
C SER A 122 8.62 15.26 4.16
N THR A 123 8.96 16.39 4.77
CA THR A 123 9.98 17.29 4.23
C THR A 123 11.20 16.45 3.89
N ARG A 124 11.42 16.23 2.59
CA ARG A 124 12.67 15.72 2.04
C ARG A 124 13.76 16.66 2.55
N ASN A 125 14.52 16.23 3.55
CA ASN A 125 15.69 16.98 3.96
C ASN A 125 16.86 16.53 3.09
N ALA A 126 17.47 17.54 2.48
CA ALA A 126 18.63 17.48 1.62
C ALA A 126 19.84 16.82 2.31
N THR A 127 20.64 16.06 1.56
CA THR A 127 22.02 16.41 1.15
C THR A 127 22.46 15.40 0.08
#